data_AF-A0A6B0ZU69-F1
#
_entry.id   AF-A0A6B0ZU69-F1
#
_cell.length_a   1.000
_cell.length_b   1.000
_cell.length_c   1.000
_cell.angle_alpha   90.00
_cell.angle_beta   90.00
_cell.angle_gamma   90.00
#
_symmetry.space_group_name_H-M   'P 1'
#
loop_
_entity.id
_entity.type
_entity.pdbx_description
1 polymer ?
#
loop_
_entity_poly.entity_id
_entity_poly.type
_entity_poly.pdbx_seq_one_letter_code
_entity_poly.pdbx_strand_id
1 'polypeptide(L)' 'MARTTNWQTLSDSDLIEQLDEAKEEVFKLRFQIVTGRLDNTARLKQAKKEVARAMTELRMREIQAAEALEAELQEAGNG' A
#
# COMPACT_ATOMS: atom_id res chain seq x y z
N MET A 1 21.46 -5.68 -2.40
CA MET A 1 20.25 -5.42 -3.22
C MET A 1 19.06 -5.32 -2.28
N ALA A 2 18.35 -4.20 -2.25
CA ALA A 2 17.14 -4.09 -1.42
C ALA A 2 16.08 -5.05 -1.99
N ARG A 3 15.63 -5.99 -1.15
CA ARG A 3 14.57 -6.95 -1.49
C ARG A 3 13.35 -6.12 -1.87
N THR A 4 13.00 -6.11 -3.16
CA THR A 4 11.82 -5.38 -3.63
C THR A 4 10.60 -6.18 -3.17
N THR A 5 9.85 -5.64 -2.22
CA THR A 5 8.59 -6.23 -1.78
C THR A 5 7.65 -6.32 -2.98
N ASN A 6 7.21 -7.53 -3.30
CA ASN A 6 6.23 -7.74 -4.35
C ASN A 6 4.83 -7.62 -3.73
N TRP A 7 4.20 -6.47 -3.96
CA TRP A 7 2.91 -6.12 -3.37
C TRP A 7 1.74 -6.93 -3.93
N GLN A 8 1.88 -7.42 -5.16
CA GLN A 8 0.86 -8.17 -5.89
C GLN A 8 0.66 -9.58 -5.33
N THR A 9 1.70 -10.14 -4.70
CA THR A 9 1.68 -11.51 -4.16
C THR A 9 1.21 -11.58 -2.71
N LEU A 10 1.01 -10.43 -2.05
CA LEU A 10 0.53 -10.38 -0.67
C LEU A 10 -0.97 -10.66 -0.60
N SER A 11 -1.38 -11.33 0.49
CA SER A 11 -2.80 -11.39 0.84
C SER A 11 -3.32 -10.00 1.24
N ASP A 12 -4.63 -9.80 1.24
CA ASP A 12 -5.23 -8.51 1.64
C ASP A 12 -4.84 -8.14 3.08
N SER A 13 -4.81 -9.11 4.00
CA SER A 13 -4.40 -8.88 5.39
C SER A 13 -2.94 -8.45 5.49
N ASP A 14 -2.03 -9.14 4.78
CA ASP A 14 -0.60 -8.82 4.83
C ASP A 14 -0.32 -7.46 4.19
N LEU A 15 -1.09 -7.09 3.15
CA LEU A 15 -0.99 -5.80 2.48
C LEU A 15 -1.43 -4.65 3.40
N ILE A 16 -2.49 -4.86 4.18
CA ILE A 16 -2.96 -3.90 5.19
C ILE A 16 -1.94 -3.78 6.32
N GLU A 17 -1.42 -4.90 6.83
CA GLU A 17 -0.40 -4.91 7.89
C GLU A 17 0.85 -4.15 7.44
N GLN A 18 1.37 -4.45 6.25
CA GLN A 18 2.53 -3.74 5.69
C GLN A 18 2.26 -2.24 5.44
N LEU A 19 1.04 -1.89 5.03
CA LEU A 19 0.66 -0.49 4.89
C LEU A 19 0.74 0.23 6.25
N ASP A 20 0.28 -0.39 7.32
CA ASP A 20 0.26 0.20 8.65
C ASP A 20 1.65 0.28 9.26
N GLU A 21 2.49 -0.74 9.10
CA GLU A 21 3.91 -0.70 9.45
C GLU A 21 4.63 0.46 8.74
N ALA A 22 4.43 0.60 7.42
CA ALA A 22 5.07 1.64 6.64
C ALA A 22 4.59 3.05 7.04
N LYS A 23 3.31 3.22 7.41
CA LYS A 23 2.78 4.49 7.95
C LYS A 23 3.41 4.82 9.30
N GLU A 24 3.49 3.85 10.20
CA GLU A 24 4.09 4.03 11.52
C GLU A 24 5.57 4.43 11.39
N GLU A 25 6.29 3.80 10.47
CA GLU A 25 7.66 4.17 10.17
C GLU A 25 7.77 5.61 9.64
N VAL A 26 6.92 6.01 8.68
CA VAL A 26 6.89 7.39 8.20
C VAL A 26 6.64 8.38 9.35
N PHE A 27 5.78 8.04 10.30
CA PHE A 27 5.53 8.86 11.48
C PHE A 27 6.79 8.98 12.36
N LYS A 28 7.43 7.86 12.69
CA LYS A 28 8.68 7.82 13.47
C LYS A 28 9.79 8.63 12.78
N LEU A 29 9.96 8.46 11.47
CA LEU A 29 10.97 9.18 10.68
C LEU A 29 10.70 10.70 10.64
N ARG A 30 9.43 11.12 10.53
CA ARG A 30 9.07 12.55 10.61
C ARG A 30 9.44 13.13 11.97
N PHE A 31 9.17 12.40 13.05
CA PHE A 31 9.56 12.83 14.39
C PHE A 31 11.08 12.96 14.52
N GLN A 32 11.84 11.99 14.01
CA GLN A 32 13.31 12.03 14.00
C GLN A 32 13.86 13.24 13.23
N ILE A 33 13.25 13.62 12.09
CA ILE A 33 13.61 14.83 11.33
C ILE A 33 13.42 16.08 12.19
N VAL A 34 12.27 16.20 12.85
CA VAL A 34 11.97 17.37 13.69
C VAL A 34 12.97 17.48 14.84
N THR A 35 13.39 16.35 15.42
CA THR A 35 14.41 16.33 16.49
C THR A 35 15.86 16.50 15.99
N GLY A 36 16.09 16.52 14.67
CA GLY A 36 17.42 16.62 14.08
C GLY A 36 18.29 15.37 14.26
N ARG A 37 17.68 14.19 14.49
CA ARG A 37 18.38 12.92 14.79
C ARG A 37 18.22 11.87 13.70
N LEU A 38 17.78 12.26 12.50
CA LEU A 38 17.63 11.32 11.40
C LEU A 38 18.92 11.19 10.60
N ASP A 39 19.61 10.06 10.74
CA ASP A 39 20.84 9.77 10.00
C ASP A 39 20.57 9.47 8.50
N ASN A 40 19.52 8.69 8.20
CA ASN A 40 19.20 8.25 6.84
C ASN A 40 17.92 8.92 6.31
N THR A 41 18.08 10.09 5.68
CA THR A 41 16.99 10.84 5.06
C THR A 41 16.36 10.14 3.86
N ALA A 42 17.10 9.27 3.16
CA ALA A 42 16.59 8.50 2.03
C ALA A 42 15.51 7.49 2.46
N ARG A 43 15.58 6.99 3.71
CA ARG A 43 14.59 6.04 4.24
C ARG A 43 13.19 6.64 4.27
N LEU A 44 13.04 7.93 4.60
CA LEU A 44 11.72 8.59 4.57
C LEU A 44 11.11 8.56 3.18
N LYS A 45 11.90 8.83 2.13
CA LYS A 45 11.42 8.78 0.75
C LYS A 45 11.02 7.35 0.37
N GLN A 46 11.76 6.35 0.86
CA GLN A 46 11.46 4.95 0.60
C GLN A 46 10.18 4.49 1.32
N ALA A 47 10.03 4.75 2.61
CA ALA A 47 8.84 4.41 3.39
C ALA A 47 7.57 5.08 2.81
N LYS A 48 7.66 6.34 2.37
CA LYS A 48 6.55 7.00 1.65
C LYS A 48 6.17 6.29 0.35
N LYS A 49 7.14 5.74 -0.39
CA LYS A 49 6.87 4.95 -1.61
C LYS A 49 6.26 3.60 -1.29
N GLU A 50 6.67 2.97 -0.19
CA GLU A 50 6.09 1.72 0.30
C GLU A 50 4.60 1.91 0.63
N VAL A 51 4.26 2.97 1.38
CA VAL A 51 2.86 3.38 1.63
C VAL A 51 2.08 3.59 0.33
N ALA A 52 2.63 4.37 -0.60
CA ALA A 52 1.94 4.68 -1.86
C ALA A 52 1.69 3.42 -2.71
N ARG A 53 2.65 2.49 -2.75
CA ARG A 53 2.51 1.22 -3.49
C ARG A 53 1.44 0.33 -2.88
N ALA A 54 1.45 0.17 -1.56
CA ALA A 54 0.44 -0.62 -0.86
C ALA A 54 -0.99 -0.06 -1.06
N MET A 55 -1.15 1.27 -0.93
CA MET A 55 -2.45 1.93 -1.20
C MET A 55 -2.90 1.77 -2.65
N THR A 56 -1.97 1.82 -3.60
CA THR A 56 -2.28 1.64 -5.02
C THR A 56 -2.76 0.22 -5.28
N GLU A 57 -2.10 -0.78 -4.71
CA GLU A 57 -2.51 -2.20 -4.82
C GLU A 57 -3.90 -2.43 -4.23
N LEU A 58 -4.17 -1.94 -3.02
CA LEU A 58 -5.50 -2.01 -2.40
C LEU A 58 -6.56 -1.39 -3.31
N ARG A 59 -6.27 -0.19 -3.85
CA ARG A 59 -7.21 0.50 -4.74
C ARG A 59 -7.45 -0.27 -6.04
N MET A 60 -6.43 -0.91 -6.61
CA MET A 60 -6.59 -1.74 -7.80
C MET A 60 -7.49 -2.95 -7.51
N ARG A 61 -7.32 -3.60 -6.35
CA ARG A 61 -8.19 -4.72 -5.93
C ARG A 61 -9.64 -4.29 -5.75
N GLU A 62 -9.87 -3.13 -5.12
CA GLU A 62 -11.21 -2.55 -4.99
C GLU A 62 -11.87 -2.28 -6.35
N ILE A 63 -11.12 -1.71 -7.30
CA ILE A 63 -11.63 -1.44 -8.66
C ILE A 63 -11.97 -2.75 -9.37
N GLN A 64 -11.09 -3.75 -9.33
CA GLN A 64 -11.35 -5.06 -9.94
C GLN A 64 -12.57 -5.75 -9.35
N ALA A 65 -12.75 -5.68 -8.02
CA ALA A 65 -13.92 -6.24 -7.36
C ALA A 65 -15.22 -5.52 -7.79
N ALA A 66 -15.18 -4.20 -7.95
CA ALA A 66 -16.32 -3.42 -8.43
C ALA A 66 -16.68 -3.76 -9.89
N GLU A 67 -15.68 -3.84 -10.78
CA GLU A 67 -15.87 -4.22 -12.19
C GLU A 67 -16.44 -5.64 -12.32
N ALA A 68 -15.98 -6.59 -11.50
CA ALA A 68 -16.51 -7.95 -11.48
C ALA A 68 -17.99 -7.98 -11.05
N LEU A 69 -18.34 -7.23 -10.00
CA LEU A 69 -19.73 -7.12 -9.55
C LEU A 69 -20.64 -6.50 -10.62
N GLU A 70 -20.17 -5.48 -11.32
CA GLU A 70 -20.92 -4.86 -12.43
C GLU A 70 -21.14 -5.84 -13.59
N ALA A 71 -20.15 -6.66 -13.92
CA ALA A 71 -20.27 -7.69 -14.95
C ALA A 71 -21.31 -8.76 -14.56
N GLU A 72 -21.30 -9.25 -13.31
CA GLU A 72 -22.28 -10.22 -12.81
C GLU A 72 -23.73 -9.69 -12.90
N LEU A 73 -23.93 -8.40 -12.58
CA LEU A 73 -25.25 -7.75 -12.69
C LEU A 73 -25.73 -7.62 -14.14
N GLN A 74 -24.82 -7.35 -15.08
CA GLN A 74 -25.15 -7.27 -16.50
C GLN A 74 -25.55 -8.63 -17.08
N GLU A 75 -24.87 -9.70 -16.66
CA GLU A 75 -25.21 -11.08 -17.06
C GLU A 75 -26.58 -11.51 -16.51
N ALA A 76 -26.87 -11.19 -15.25
CA ALA A 76 -28.15 -11.52 -14.62
C ALA A 76 -29.37 -10.79 -15.23
N GLY A 77 -29.16 -9.60 -15.81
CA GLY A 77 -30.22 -8.81 -16.44
C GLY A 77 -30.55 -9.18 -17.89
N ASN A 78 -29.79 -10.07 -18.51
CA ASN A 78 -29.93 -10.43 -19.93
C ASN A 78 -30.55 -11.83 -20.16
N GLY A 79 -31.11 -12.44 -19.10
CA GLY A 79 -31.86 -13.70 -19.14
C GLY A 79 -33.33 -13.50 -18.81
#